data_AF-A0AAE2C678-F1
#
_entry.id   AF-A0AAE2C678-F1
#
_cell.length_a   1.000
_cell.length_b   1.000
_cell.length_c   1.000
_cell.angle_alpha   90.00
_cell.angle_beta   90.00
_cell.angle_gamma   90.00
#
_symmetry.space_group_name_H-M   'P 1'
#
loop_
_entity.id
_entity.type
_entity.pdbx_description
1 polymer ?
#
loop_
_entity_poly.entity_id
_entity_poly.type
_entity_poly.pdbx_seq_one_letter_code
_entity_poly.pdbx_strand_id
1 'polypeptide(L)'
;MSLKVLNPNAEVLNKSHALHMNINAAKSLQDVLKTNLGPKGTIKMLVGGAGDIKLTKDGNTLLKEMQIQSPTAIMIARTAVAQDDTSGDGTTSTVIFIGELMKQSERYIDEGMHPRVLVDGFEIAKRATLQFLEKFKTPVVMGDEPDKEILKMVARTTLRTKLYEALADQLTDIVVNSVLCIRKPEEPIDLFMVEIMHMRHKFDVDTRLVEGLVLDHGSRHPDMKRRAENCYILTCNVSLEYEKSEINAGFFYSNAEQREAMVAAERRSVDEKVQKIIDLKNKRAQLGVEAFADALLVVPKILAENSGLDTQTVSYKIDCSFQGEHDKGNVVGLNLHTGEPIDPQMEGIFDNYSVKRQIINSGPVIASQLLLVDEVIRAGRNMRKPN
;
A
#
# COMPACT_ATOMS: atom_id res chain seq x y z
N MET A 1 -37.58 24.65 -5.83
CA MET A 1 -38.17 25.88 -5.24
C MET A 1 -38.15 25.93 -3.71
N SER A 2 -38.11 24.79 -3.00
CA SER A 2 -38.23 24.71 -1.53
C SER A 2 -36.98 25.16 -0.74
N LEU A 3 -35.77 24.80 -1.15
CA LEU A 3 -34.58 24.92 -0.29
C LEU A 3 -34.03 26.36 -0.15
N LYS A 4 -34.13 27.19 -1.20
CA LYS A 4 -33.77 28.62 -1.13
C LYS A 4 -34.66 29.46 -0.20
N VAL A 5 -35.84 28.94 0.16
CA VAL A 5 -36.73 29.54 1.17
C VAL A 5 -36.17 29.32 2.58
N LEU A 6 -35.49 28.20 2.82
CA LEU A 6 -34.87 27.86 4.11
C LEU A 6 -33.50 28.55 4.30
N ASN A 7 -32.74 28.72 3.23
CA ASN A 7 -31.47 29.45 3.26
C ASN A 7 -31.26 30.25 1.95
N PRO A 8 -31.37 31.60 1.97
CA PRO A 8 -31.17 32.44 0.80
C PRO A 8 -29.77 32.35 0.17
N ASN A 9 -28.77 31.96 0.96
CA ASN A 9 -27.37 31.82 0.53
C ASN A 9 -27.02 30.37 0.12
N ALA A 10 -27.98 29.44 0.08
CA ALA A 10 -27.73 28.08 -0.37
C ALA A 10 -27.65 28.01 -1.91
N GLU A 11 -26.53 27.47 -2.39
CA GLU A 11 -26.39 27.06 -3.78
C GLU A 11 -26.98 25.65 -3.91
N VAL A 12 -27.93 25.49 -4.83
CA VAL A 12 -28.62 24.22 -5.11
C VAL A 12 -28.67 24.05 -6.62
N LEU A 13 -28.22 22.89 -7.08
CA LEU A 13 -28.31 22.46 -8.46
C LEU A 13 -29.53 21.55 -8.63
N ASN A 14 -30.34 21.81 -9.66
CA ASN A 14 -31.49 20.97 -9.99
C ASN A 14 -31.03 19.59 -10.50
N LYS A 15 -31.76 18.53 -10.16
CA LYS A 15 -31.62 17.13 -10.63
C LYS A 15 -30.70 16.87 -11.82
N SER A 16 -31.15 17.19 -13.04
CA SER A 16 -30.38 16.94 -14.27
C SER A 16 -29.03 17.69 -14.28
N HIS A 17 -28.99 18.95 -13.87
CA HIS A 17 -27.74 19.72 -13.77
C HIS A 17 -26.77 19.17 -12.72
N ALA A 18 -27.28 18.68 -11.58
CA ALA A 18 -26.45 18.03 -10.56
C ALA A 18 -25.82 16.74 -11.11
N LEU A 19 -26.61 15.93 -11.82
CA LEU A 19 -26.16 14.68 -12.43
C LEU A 19 -25.13 14.92 -13.57
N HIS A 20 -25.38 15.85 -14.50
CA HIS A 20 -24.38 16.20 -15.51
C HIS A 20 -23.12 16.83 -14.90
N MET A 21 -23.23 17.62 -13.82
CA MET A 21 -22.05 18.13 -13.11
C MET A 21 -21.22 16.98 -12.49
N ASN A 22 -21.87 15.98 -11.91
CA ASN A 22 -21.21 14.81 -11.33
C ASN A 22 -20.48 14.00 -12.42
N ILE A 23 -21.15 13.72 -13.53
CA ILE A 23 -20.58 12.99 -14.67
C ILE A 23 -19.42 13.77 -15.30
N ASN A 24 -19.57 15.08 -15.51
CA ASN A 24 -18.51 15.92 -16.06
C ASN A 24 -17.31 16.05 -15.11
N ALA A 25 -17.53 16.07 -13.78
CA ALA A 25 -16.43 16.02 -12.81
C ALA A 25 -15.67 14.68 -12.86
N ALA A 26 -16.38 13.56 -12.98
CA ALA A 26 -15.79 12.22 -13.10
C ALA A 26 -14.99 12.06 -14.40
N LYS A 27 -15.55 12.47 -15.55
CA LYS A 27 -14.88 12.54 -16.85
C LYS A 27 -13.63 13.41 -16.80
N SER A 28 -13.73 14.61 -16.21
CA SER A 28 -12.59 15.54 -16.10
C SER A 28 -11.43 14.93 -15.31
N LEU A 29 -11.73 14.22 -14.22
CA LEU A 29 -10.71 13.56 -13.41
C LEU A 29 -10.09 12.34 -14.13
N GLN A 30 -10.91 11.57 -14.86
CA GLN A 30 -10.46 10.51 -15.77
C GLN A 30 -9.53 11.09 -16.86
N ASP A 31 -9.88 12.21 -17.48
CA ASP A 31 -9.09 12.82 -18.55
C ASP A 31 -7.73 13.35 -18.08
N VAL A 32 -7.63 13.81 -16.83
CA VAL A 32 -6.35 14.18 -16.21
C VAL A 32 -5.48 12.94 -15.96
N LEU A 33 -6.06 11.84 -15.48
CA LEU A 33 -5.31 10.64 -15.03
C LEU A 33 -5.08 9.57 -16.11
N LYS A 34 -5.88 9.54 -17.19
CA LYS A 34 -5.75 8.54 -18.28
C LYS A 34 -4.36 8.50 -18.90
N THR A 35 -3.68 9.66 -18.96
CA THR A 35 -2.33 9.78 -19.52
C THR A 35 -1.29 8.98 -18.73
N ASN A 36 -1.57 8.63 -17.48
CA ASN A 36 -0.62 7.97 -16.58
C ASN A 36 -0.72 6.45 -16.62
N LEU A 37 -1.79 5.90 -17.20
CA LEU A 37 -2.08 4.47 -17.16
C LEU A 37 -1.09 3.68 -18.04
N GLY A 38 -0.58 2.56 -17.52
CA GLY A 38 0.28 1.63 -18.25
C GLY A 38 1.73 2.10 -18.42
N PRO A 39 2.62 1.24 -18.96
CA PRO A 39 4.06 1.53 -19.06
C PRO A 39 4.35 2.75 -19.95
N LYS A 40 3.67 2.87 -21.10
CA LYS A 40 3.79 4.02 -22.01
C LYS A 40 3.11 5.32 -21.53
N GLY A 41 2.50 5.33 -20.33
CA GLY A 41 1.90 6.53 -19.75
C GLY A 41 2.94 7.61 -19.39
N THR A 42 2.53 8.88 -19.47
CA THR A 42 3.36 10.06 -19.20
C THR A 42 3.55 10.32 -17.71
N ILE A 43 4.72 10.82 -17.32
CA ILE A 43 4.97 11.38 -15.98
C ILE A 43 4.43 12.82 -15.92
N LYS A 44 3.85 13.23 -14.78
CA LYS A 44 3.45 14.61 -14.52
C LYS A 44 4.44 15.27 -13.55
N MET A 45 4.75 16.54 -13.81
CA MET A 45 5.47 17.41 -12.88
C MET A 45 4.46 18.25 -12.11
N LEU A 46 4.48 18.14 -10.79
CA LEU A 46 3.77 19.02 -9.87
C LEU A 46 4.76 20.03 -9.29
N VAL A 47 4.32 21.28 -9.17
CA VAL A 47 5.04 22.34 -8.46
C VAL A 47 4.15 22.83 -7.33
N GLY A 48 4.58 22.61 -6.09
CA GLY A 48 3.86 23.06 -4.90
C GLY A 48 3.97 24.58 -4.71
N GLY A 49 3.11 25.17 -3.88
CA GLY A 49 3.11 26.61 -3.61
C GLY A 49 4.41 27.15 -2.97
N ALA A 50 5.23 26.27 -2.38
CA ALA A 50 6.54 26.59 -1.84
C ALA A 50 7.70 26.41 -2.85
N GLY A 51 7.41 26.03 -4.11
CA GLY A 51 8.41 25.72 -5.13
C GLY A 51 9.00 24.31 -5.07
N ASP A 52 8.47 23.43 -4.21
CA ASP A 52 8.82 21.99 -4.21
C ASP A 52 8.34 21.33 -5.52
N ILE A 53 9.18 20.52 -6.15
CA ILE A 53 8.94 19.90 -7.46
C ILE A 53 8.83 18.39 -7.28
N LYS A 54 7.64 17.85 -7.52
CA LYS A 54 7.37 16.40 -7.44
C LYS A 54 7.07 15.86 -8.82
N LEU A 55 7.93 14.97 -9.31
CA LEU A 55 7.71 14.17 -10.51
C LEU A 55 7.01 12.88 -10.11
N THR A 56 5.82 12.62 -10.66
CA THR A 56 5.11 11.38 -10.37
C THR A 56 4.22 10.93 -11.52
N LYS A 57 4.04 9.61 -11.60
CA LYS A 57 3.07 8.94 -12.46
C LYS A 57 1.96 8.24 -11.65
N ASP A 58 2.17 8.06 -10.34
CA ASP A 58 1.18 7.49 -9.45
C ASP A 58 -0.04 8.42 -9.29
N GLY A 59 -1.23 7.84 -9.45
CA GLY A 59 -2.50 8.53 -9.29
C GLY A 59 -2.77 8.98 -7.86
N ASN A 60 -2.37 8.21 -6.84
CA ASN A 60 -2.63 8.55 -5.44
C ASN A 60 -1.82 9.78 -5.00
N THR A 61 -0.54 9.84 -5.34
CA THR A 61 0.33 11.00 -5.11
C THR A 61 -0.24 12.26 -5.78
N LEU A 62 -0.69 12.15 -7.04
CA LEU A 62 -1.33 13.28 -7.74
C LEU A 62 -2.62 13.75 -7.06
N LEU A 63 -3.47 12.82 -6.64
CA LEU A 63 -4.75 13.13 -5.99
C LEU A 63 -4.58 13.71 -4.58
N LYS A 64 -3.50 13.38 -3.87
CA LYS A 64 -3.15 13.94 -2.55
C LYS A 64 -2.58 15.36 -2.67
N GLU A 65 -1.79 15.65 -3.69
CA GLU A 65 -1.17 16.97 -3.92
C GLU A 65 -2.10 17.98 -4.63
N MET A 66 -3.06 17.51 -5.44
CA MET A 66 -4.00 18.38 -6.16
C MET A 66 -5.12 18.91 -5.27
N GLN A 67 -5.34 20.23 -5.29
CA GLN A 67 -6.46 20.89 -4.62
C GLN A 67 -7.78 20.72 -5.41
N ILE A 68 -8.43 19.58 -5.24
CA ILE A 68 -9.70 19.26 -5.90
C ILE A 68 -10.86 20.04 -5.23
N GLN A 69 -11.56 20.88 -6.00
CA GLN A 69 -12.70 21.66 -5.50
C GLN A 69 -14.07 20.97 -5.70
N SER A 70 -14.22 20.13 -6.72
CA SER A 70 -15.50 19.48 -7.04
C SER A 70 -15.81 18.37 -6.02
N PRO A 71 -16.96 18.41 -5.31
CA PRO A 71 -17.32 17.40 -4.31
C PRO A 71 -17.29 15.96 -4.84
N THR A 72 -17.78 15.76 -6.06
CA THR A 72 -17.80 14.45 -6.74
C THR A 72 -16.39 13.96 -7.05
N ALA A 73 -15.51 14.83 -7.54
CA ALA A 73 -14.11 14.47 -7.75
C ALA A 73 -13.38 14.19 -6.42
N ILE A 74 -13.73 14.85 -5.31
CA ILE A 74 -13.20 14.53 -3.97
C ILE A 74 -13.63 13.11 -3.53
N MET A 75 -14.87 12.71 -3.76
CA MET A 75 -15.32 11.34 -3.41
C MET A 75 -14.61 10.27 -4.25
N ILE A 76 -14.43 10.51 -5.55
CA ILE A 76 -13.65 9.62 -6.43
C ILE A 76 -12.18 9.58 -6.00
N ALA A 77 -11.58 10.72 -5.64
CA ALA A 77 -10.22 10.79 -5.14
C ALA A 77 -10.04 10.01 -3.82
N ARG A 78 -10.96 10.17 -2.86
CA ARG A 78 -10.97 9.38 -1.61
C ARG A 78 -11.11 7.88 -1.86
N THR A 79 -11.82 7.48 -2.91
CA THR A 79 -11.91 6.07 -3.33
C THR A 79 -10.55 5.55 -3.76
N ALA A 80 -9.82 6.33 -4.57
CA ALA A 80 -8.48 5.96 -5.02
C ALA A 80 -7.47 5.93 -3.87
N VAL A 81 -7.58 6.83 -2.89
CA VAL A 81 -6.77 6.79 -1.66
C VAL A 81 -7.09 5.53 -0.83
N ALA A 82 -8.37 5.20 -0.63
CA ALA A 82 -8.75 3.97 0.08
C ALA A 82 -8.33 2.69 -0.66
N GLN A 83 -8.26 2.72 -1.99
CA GLN A 83 -7.70 1.63 -2.80
C GLN A 83 -6.17 1.50 -2.58
N ASP A 84 -5.46 2.62 -2.49
CA ASP A 84 -4.03 2.68 -2.16
C ASP A 84 -3.78 2.08 -0.76
N ASP A 85 -4.48 2.60 0.26
CA ASP A 85 -4.33 2.18 1.65
C ASP A 85 -4.64 0.68 1.89
N THR A 86 -5.49 0.07 1.04
CA THR A 86 -5.89 -1.35 1.16
C THR A 86 -5.14 -2.31 0.24
N SER A 87 -4.54 -1.84 -0.85
CA SER A 87 -3.96 -2.73 -1.89
C SER A 87 -2.68 -2.25 -2.55
N GLY A 88 -2.25 -1.00 -2.32
CA GLY A 88 -0.99 -0.43 -2.79
C GLY A 88 -0.86 -0.19 -4.30
N ASP A 89 -1.86 -0.52 -5.12
CA ASP A 89 -1.86 -0.27 -6.57
C ASP A 89 -3.29 -0.13 -7.12
N GLY A 90 -3.41 0.21 -8.41
CA GLY A 90 -4.70 0.30 -9.10
C GLY A 90 -5.49 1.59 -8.85
N THR A 91 -4.86 2.58 -8.22
CA THR A 91 -5.41 3.90 -7.88
C THR A 91 -5.93 4.63 -9.14
N THR A 92 -5.07 4.77 -10.15
CA THR A 92 -5.39 5.34 -11.47
C THR A 92 -6.50 4.54 -12.20
N SER A 93 -6.42 3.21 -12.16
CA SER A 93 -7.40 2.32 -12.79
C SER A 93 -8.80 2.49 -12.20
N THR A 94 -8.90 2.66 -10.87
CA THR A 94 -10.16 2.89 -10.16
C THR A 94 -10.85 4.17 -10.62
N VAL A 95 -10.09 5.27 -10.73
CA VAL A 95 -10.64 6.57 -11.17
C VAL A 95 -11.08 6.52 -12.63
N ILE A 96 -10.30 5.91 -13.51
CA ILE A 96 -10.64 5.76 -14.93
C ILE A 96 -11.90 4.89 -15.09
N PHE A 97 -12.01 3.80 -14.32
CA PHE A 97 -13.18 2.92 -14.36
C PHE A 97 -14.46 3.64 -13.90
N ILE A 98 -14.41 4.41 -12.81
CA ILE A 98 -15.55 5.22 -12.35
C ILE A 98 -15.90 6.30 -13.38
N GLY A 99 -14.93 6.98 -13.97
CA GLY A 99 -15.15 7.98 -15.01
C GLY A 99 -15.82 7.40 -16.27
N GLU A 100 -15.37 6.24 -16.74
CA GLU A 100 -15.95 5.62 -17.93
C GLU A 100 -17.35 5.05 -17.63
N LEU A 101 -17.59 4.47 -16.45
CA LEU A 101 -18.94 4.07 -16.01
C LEU A 101 -19.90 5.27 -16.01
N MET A 102 -19.48 6.42 -15.49
CA MET A 102 -20.26 7.67 -15.50
C MET A 102 -20.55 8.16 -16.93
N LYS A 103 -19.54 8.10 -17.80
CA LYS A 103 -19.65 8.49 -19.21
C LYS A 103 -20.56 7.58 -20.03
N GLN A 104 -20.58 6.28 -19.77
CA GLN A 104 -21.55 5.37 -20.40
C GLN A 104 -22.95 5.53 -19.80
N SER A 105 -23.06 5.80 -18.49
CA SER A 105 -24.35 6.08 -17.82
C SER A 105 -25.06 7.28 -18.42
N GLU A 106 -24.32 8.35 -18.74
CA GLU A 106 -24.87 9.57 -19.35
C GLU A 106 -25.73 9.28 -20.58
N ARG A 107 -25.23 8.45 -21.50
CA ARG A 107 -25.93 8.10 -22.76
C ARG A 107 -27.31 7.53 -22.51
N TYR A 108 -27.42 6.58 -21.57
CA TYR A 108 -28.68 5.96 -21.22
C TYR A 108 -29.62 6.92 -20.45
N ILE A 109 -29.06 7.86 -19.70
CA ILE A 109 -29.86 8.88 -18.99
C ILE A 109 -30.40 9.93 -19.97
N ASP A 110 -29.62 10.30 -20.99
CA ASP A 110 -30.05 11.17 -22.09
C ASP A 110 -31.14 10.50 -22.96
N GLU A 111 -31.10 9.17 -23.11
CA GLU A 111 -32.17 8.33 -23.69
C GLU A 111 -33.43 8.24 -22.79
N GLY A 112 -33.39 8.82 -21.58
CA GLY A 112 -34.53 8.88 -20.64
C GLY A 112 -34.58 7.73 -19.62
N MET A 113 -33.55 6.90 -19.51
CA MET A 113 -33.50 5.84 -18.50
C MET A 113 -33.33 6.44 -17.10
N HIS A 114 -34.18 6.02 -16.15
CA HIS A 114 -34.06 6.48 -14.77
C HIS A 114 -32.77 5.95 -14.11
N PRO A 115 -31.90 6.78 -13.50
CA PRO A 115 -30.58 6.38 -13.02
C PRO A 115 -30.57 5.17 -12.07
N ARG A 116 -31.65 4.97 -11.31
CA ARG A 116 -31.80 3.80 -10.42
C ARG A 116 -31.77 2.47 -11.17
N VAL A 117 -32.30 2.40 -12.40
CA VAL A 117 -32.29 1.19 -13.22
C VAL A 117 -30.85 0.84 -13.65
N LEU A 118 -30.04 1.86 -13.96
CA LEU A 118 -28.61 1.67 -14.23
C LEU A 118 -27.85 1.16 -13.00
N VAL A 119 -28.16 1.70 -11.81
CA VAL A 119 -27.56 1.25 -10.54
C VAL A 119 -27.93 -0.20 -10.22
N ASP A 120 -29.19 -0.58 -10.36
CA ASP A 120 -29.62 -1.97 -10.16
C ASP A 120 -28.93 -2.91 -11.17
N GLY A 121 -28.79 -2.48 -12.43
CA GLY A 121 -28.02 -3.18 -13.46
C GLY A 121 -26.52 -3.31 -13.14
N PHE A 122 -25.90 -2.25 -12.61
CA PHE A 122 -24.50 -2.26 -12.18
C PHE A 122 -24.25 -3.21 -11.01
N GLU A 123 -25.17 -3.32 -10.05
CA GLU A 123 -25.03 -4.27 -8.94
C GLU A 123 -25.14 -5.74 -9.41
N ILE A 124 -26.02 -6.03 -10.37
CA ILE A 124 -26.12 -7.34 -11.03
C ILE A 124 -24.82 -7.64 -11.81
N ALA A 125 -24.37 -6.70 -12.63
CA ALA A 125 -23.13 -6.84 -13.42
C ALA A 125 -21.90 -7.01 -12.52
N LYS A 126 -21.78 -6.24 -11.43
CA LYS A 126 -20.70 -6.38 -10.43
C LYS A 126 -20.67 -7.80 -9.86
N ARG A 127 -21.82 -8.33 -9.45
CA ARG A 127 -21.92 -9.68 -8.86
C ARG A 127 -21.50 -10.76 -9.85
N ALA A 128 -21.95 -10.66 -11.11
CA ALA A 128 -21.55 -11.59 -12.17
C ALA A 128 -20.05 -11.50 -12.47
N THR A 129 -19.49 -10.29 -12.55
CA THR A 129 -18.06 -10.06 -12.78
C THR A 129 -17.19 -10.59 -11.64
N LEU A 130 -17.61 -10.43 -10.37
CA LEU A 130 -16.91 -11.03 -9.23
C LEU A 130 -16.95 -12.56 -9.29
N GLN A 131 -18.10 -13.17 -9.62
CA GLN A 131 -18.22 -14.62 -9.80
C GLN A 131 -17.37 -15.14 -10.98
N PHE A 132 -17.21 -14.36 -12.05
CA PHE A 132 -16.31 -14.66 -13.14
C PHE A 132 -14.84 -14.55 -12.71
N LEU A 133 -14.47 -13.52 -11.96
CA LEU A 133 -13.11 -13.33 -11.44
C LEU A 133 -12.66 -14.50 -10.54
N GLU A 134 -13.56 -15.05 -9.71
CA GLU A 134 -13.26 -16.26 -8.91
C GLU A 134 -12.92 -17.50 -9.77
N LYS A 135 -13.47 -17.58 -10.98
CA LYS A 135 -13.23 -18.68 -11.95
C LYS A 135 -12.03 -18.41 -12.85
N PHE A 136 -11.74 -17.14 -13.12
CA PHE A 136 -10.66 -16.71 -14.01
C PHE A 136 -9.30 -16.59 -13.31
N LYS A 137 -9.27 -16.44 -11.98
CA LYS A 137 -8.01 -16.36 -11.23
C LYS A 137 -7.19 -17.64 -11.39
N THR A 138 -5.93 -17.51 -11.77
CA THR A 138 -4.96 -18.61 -11.72
C THR A 138 -4.46 -18.72 -10.27
N PRO A 139 -4.66 -19.85 -9.57
CA PRO A 139 -4.12 -20.04 -8.24
C PRO A 139 -2.60 -20.26 -8.34
N VAL A 140 -1.81 -19.32 -7.84
CA VAL A 140 -0.36 -19.51 -7.68
C VAL A 140 -0.13 -20.27 -6.37
N VAL A 141 0.49 -21.45 -6.46
CA VAL A 141 0.79 -22.27 -5.28
C VAL A 141 2.02 -21.70 -4.58
N MET A 142 1.78 -20.89 -3.55
CA MET A 142 2.85 -20.38 -2.68
C MET A 142 3.27 -21.48 -1.70
N GLY A 143 4.15 -22.39 -2.15
CA GLY A 143 4.78 -23.40 -1.29
C GLY A 143 5.77 -22.81 -0.28
N ASP A 144 6.55 -23.70 0.35
CA ASP A 144 7.67 -23.32 1.21
C ASP A 144 8.68 -22.47 0.44
N GLU A 145 9.09 -22.94 -0.74
CA GLU A 145 9.76 -22.12 -1.76
C GLU A 145 8.69 -21.51 -2.69
N PRO A 146 8.51 -20.18 -2.69
CA PRO A 146 7.60 -19.52 -3.62
C PRO A 146 8.28 -19.35 -4.98
N ASP A 147 7.52 -19.41 -6.07
CA ASP A 147 8.02 -19.13 -7.42
C ASP A 147 8.49 -17.67 -7.53
N LYS A 148 9.79 -17.48 -7.26
CA LYS A 148 10.46 -16.19 -7.28
C LYS A 148 10.29 -15.49 -8.62
N GLU A 149 10.29 -16.24 -9.72
CA GLU A 149 10.07 -15.69 -11.06
C GLU A 149 8.64 -15.15 -11.23
N ILE A 150 7.59 -15.83 -10.75
CA ILE A 150 6.23 -15.29 -10.78
C ILE A 150 6.12 -14.01 -9.94
N LEU A 151 6.75 -13.98 -8.76
CA LEU A 151 6.81 -12.77 -7.92
C LEU A 151 7.55 -11.62 -8.61
N LYS A 152 8.67 -11.90 -9.30
CA LYS A 152 9.35 -10.92 -10.15
C LYS A 152 8.46 -10.45 -11.29
N MET A 153 7.73 -11.33 -11.95
CA MET A 153 6.85 -10.99 -13.08
C MET A 153 5.71 -10.05 -12.64
N VAL A 154 5.12 -10.28 -11.46
CA VAL A 154 4.17 -9.34 -10.83
C VAL A 154 4.84 -8.00 -10.50
N ALA A 155 5.96 -8.02 -9.77
CA ALA A 155 6.66 -6.79 -9.36
C ALA A 155 7.15 -5.96 -10.56
N ARG A 156 7.66 -6.62 -11.61
CA ARG A 156 8.09 -6.02 -12.88
C ARG A 156 6.93 -5.37 -13.62
N THR A 157 5.78 -6.04 -13.67
CA THR A 157 4.55 -5.49 -14.28
C THR A 157 4.13 -4.20 -13.56
N THR A 158 4.09 -4.21 -12.22
CA THR A 158 3.78 -3.02 -11.42
C THR A 158 4.85 -1.92 -11.59
N LEU A 159 6.14 -2.22 -11.44
CA LEU A 159 7.24 -1.23 -11.48
C LEU A 159 7.39 -0.56 -12.86
N ARG A 160 7.25 -1.31 -13.96
CA ARG A 160 7.30 -0.77 -15.33
C ARG A 160 6.18 0.24 -15.64
N THR A 161 5.09 0.25 -14.86
CA THR A 161 4.09 1.32 -14.97
C THR A 161 4.55 2.65 -14.36
N LYS A 162 5.55 2.67 -13.47
CA LYS A 162 6.03 3.89 -12.80
C LYS A 162 7.45 4.33 -13.23
N LEU A 163 8.31 3.40 -13.63
CA LEU A 163 9.74 3.62 -13.88
C LEU A 163 10.16 3.27 -15.32
N TYR A 164 11.37 3.69 -15.72
CA TYR A 164 11.99 3.23 -16.95
C TYR A 164 12.44 1.77 -16.84
N GLU A 165 12.41 1.03 -17.96
CA GLU A 165 12.47 -0.44 -17.98
C GLU A 165 13.74 -1.00 -17.31
N ALA A 166 14.91 -0.42 -17.55
CA ALA A 166 16.17 -0.89 -16.97
C ALA A 166 16.20 -0.80 -15.43
N LEU A 167 15.72 0.31 -14.84
CA LEU A 167 15.64 0.46 -13.39
C LEU A 167 14.47 -0.36 -12.81
N ALA A 168 13.35 -0.45 -13.51
CA ALA A 168 12.24 -1.30 -13.09
C ALA A 168 12.70 -2.76 -12.93
N ASP A 169 13.50 -3.25 -13.88
CA ASP A 169 14.02 -4.61 -13.87
C ASP A 169 15.05 -4.82 -12.73
N GLN A 170 15.97 -3.88 -12.48
CA GLN A 170 16.89 -3.94 -11.33
C GLN A 170 16.16 -3.88 -9.97
N LEU A 171 15.18 -2.98 -9.83
CA LEU A 171 14.41 -2.85 -8.60
C LEU A 171 13.44 -4.02 -8.38
N THR A 172 13.04 -4.73 -9.44
CA THR A 172 12.23 -5.95 -9.33
C THR A 172 12.93 -7.00 -8.48
N ASP A 173 14.21 -7.30 -8.77
CA ASP A 173 14.99 -8.26 -7.99
C ASP A 173 15.16 -7.80 -6.54
N ILE A 174 15.41 -6.50 -6.32
CA ILE A 174 15.54 -5.91 -4.98
C ILE A 174 14.24 -6.05 -4.18
N VAL A 175 13.10 -5.65 -4.74
CA VAL A 175 11.79 -5.69 -4.06
C VAL A 175 11.39 -7.12 -3.73
N VAL A 176 11.54 -8.06 -4.66
CA VAL A 176 11.22 -9.48 -4.41
C VAL A 176 12.13 -10.07 -3.34
N ASN A 177 13.45 -9.78 -3.37
CA ASN A 177 14.37 -10.21 -2.32
C ASN A 177 13.99 -9.64 -0.95
N SER A 178 13.67 -8.35 -0.84
CA SER A 178 13.23 -7.72 0.42
C SER A 178 12.00 -8.40 1.02
N VAL A 179 10.99 -8.65 0.21
CA VAL A 179 9.74 -9.31 0.66
C VAL A 179 10.00 -10.75 1.07
N LEU A 180 10.86 -11.48 0.35
CA LEU A 180 11.25 -12.85 0.71
C LEU A 180 12.08 -12.91 2.01
N CYS A 181 12.94 -11.92 2.28
CA CYS A 181 13.71 -11.85 3.52
C CYS A 181 12.83 -11.65 4.77
N ILE A 182 11.65 -11.04 4.61
CA ILE A 182 10.71 -10.75 5.71
C ILE A 182 9.60 -11.81 5.80
N ARG A 183 9.33 -12.56 4.72
CA ARG A 183 8.32 -13.62 4.70
C ARG A 183 8.62 -14.68 5.77
N LYS A 184 7.85 -14.66 6.84
CA LYS A 184 7.60 -15.83 7.68
C LYS A 184 6.40 -16.60 7.09
N PRO A 185 6.39 -17.94 7.07
CA PRO A 185 5.30 -18.69 6.43
C PRO A 185 3.91 -18.46 7.02
N GLU A 186 3.81 -18.17 8.32
CA GLU A 186 2.54 -18.13 9.07
C GLU A 186 2.10 -16.71 9.52
N GLU A 187 2.96 -15.70 9.42
CA GLU A 187 2.61 -14.31 9.79
C GLU A 187 2.23 -13.48 8.55
N PRO A 188 1.28 -12.53 8.66
CA PRO A 188 1.07 -11.54 7.61
C PRO A 188 2.34 -10.69 7.45
N ILE A 189 2.73 -10.42 6.21
CA ILE A 189 3.95 -9.67 5.90
C ILE A 189 3.80 -8.23 6.41
N ASP A 190 4.60 -7.87 7.41
CA ASP A 190 4.70 -6.50 7.89
C ASP A 190 5.71 -5.70 7.05
N LEU A 191 5.21 -4.70 6.33
CA LEU A 191 6.02 -3.82 5.50
C LEU A 191 6.88 -2.85 6.33
N PHE A 192 6.59 -2.62 7.61
CA PHE A 192 7.45 -1.80 8.48
C PHE A 192 8.81 -2.44 8.77
N MET A 193 8.98 -3.73 8.48
CA MET A 193 10.29 -4.40 8.52
C MET A 193 11.17 -4.04 7.30
N VAL A 194 10.62 -3.44 6.24
CA VAL A 194 11.40 -2.87 5.12
C VAL A 194 11.68 -1.39 5.42
N GLU A 195 12.89 -1.06 5.88
CA GLU A 195 13.32 0.34 5.97
C GLU A 195 13.81 0.87 4.61
N ILE A 196 13.19 1.96 4.12
CA ILE A 196 13.59 2.62 2.87
C ILE A 196 14.48 3.82 3.20
N MET A 197 15.81 3.62 3.16
CA MET A 197 16.79 4.67 3.45
C MET A 197 17.20 5.44 2.18
N HIS A 198 17.01 6.76 2.16
CA HIS A 198 17.28 7.62 1.00
C HIS A 198 18.61 8.38 1.12
N MET A 199 19.59 8.07 0.25
CA MET A 199 20.86 8.79 0.16
C MET A 199 20.93 9.70 -1.07
N ARG A 200 21.20 11.00 -0.88
CA ARG A 200 21.21 12.02 -1.96
C ARG A 200 22.49 12.11 -2.81
N HIS A 201 23.47 11.23 -2.60
CA HIS A 201 24.83 11.36 -3.13
C HIS A 201 25.13 10.50 -4.37
N LYS A 202 24.15 9.72 -4.86
CA LYS A 202 24.32 8.68 -5.89
C LYS A 202 23.14 8.66 -6.86
N PHE A 203 23.28 7.92 -7.95
CA PHE A 203 22.18 7.72 -8.91
C PHE A 203 21.16 6.70 -8.39
N ASP A 204 19.97 6.74 -8.95
CA ASP A 204 18.91 5.75 -8.75
C ASP A 204 19.35 4.32 -9.10
N VAL A 205 20.19 4.17 -10.13
CA VAL A 205 20.82 2.90 -10.53
C VAL A 205 21.78 2.32 -9.46
N ASP A 206 22.28 3.13 -8.52
CA ASP A 206 23.12 2.64 -7.40
C ASP A 206 22.29 1.99 -6.26
N THR A 207 20.95 1.95 -6.36
CA THR A 207 20.09 1.38 -5.34
C THR A 207 20.37 -0.12 -5.17
N ARG A 208 20.50 -0.57 -3.92
CA ARG A 208 20.78 -1.96 -3.55
C ARG A 208 19.99 -2.37 -2.32
N LEU A 209 19.64 -3.65 -2.24
CA LEU A 209 19.22 -4.27 -0.99
C LEU A 209 20.43 -4.38 -0.04
N VAL A 210 20.19 -4.19 1.25
CA VAL A 210 21.10 -4.60 2.32
C VAL A 210 20.34 -5.65 3.12
N GLU A 211 20.90 -6.86 3.23
CA GLU A 211 20.36 -7.95 4.04
C GLU A 211 20.69 -7.68 5.53
N GLY A 212 19.99 -6.69 6.09
CA GLY A 212 20.26 -6.11 7.40
C GLY A 212 19.60 -4.74 7.53
N LEU A 213 20.03 -3.94 8.52
CA LEU A 213 19.46 -2.61 8.80
C LEU A 213 20.49 -1.51 8.53
N VAL A 214 20.07 -0.41 7.91
CA VAL A 214 20.92 0.76 7.63
C VAL A 214 20.39 1.96 8.40
N LEU A 215 21.08 2.31 9.49
CA LEU A 215 20.72 3.47 10.32
C LEU A 215 21.40 4.74 9.81
N ASP A 216 20.69 5.87 9.80
CA ASP A 216 21.23 7.22 9.51
C ASP A 216 22.06 7.79 10.69
N HIS A 217 22.49 6.94 11.63
CA HIS A 217 23.16 7.32 12.86
C HIS A 217 24.46 6.53 13.03
N GLY A 218 25.59 7.25 13.03
CA GLY A 218 26.91 6.68 13.23
C GLY A 218 27.49 6.92 14.63
N SER A 219 28.73 6.46 14.81
CA SER A 219 29.53 6.69 16.02
C SER A 219 29.72 8.18 16.30
N ARG A 220 29.41 8.63 17.52
CA ARG A 220 29.56 10.03 17.96
C ARG A 220 30.98 10.38 18.42
N HIS A 221 31.72 9.43 19.00
CA HIS A 221 33.08 9.68 19.49
C HIS A 221 34.13 9.33 18.40
N PRO A 222 35.19 10.14 18.19
CA PRO A 222 36.20 9.86 17.17
C PRO A 222 36.89 8.50 17.30
N ASP A 223 37.16 8.07 18.54
CA ASP A 223 37.86 6.81 18.84
C ASP A 223 36.95 5.56 18.80
N MET A 224 35.65 5.73 18.54
CA MET A 224 34.77 4.58 18.31
C MET A 224 35.14 3.87 17.00
N LYS A 225 35.14 2.53 17.03
CA LYS A 225 35.48 1.71 15.86
C LYS A 225 34.49 1.97 14.71
N ARG A 226 35.01 2.48 13.59
CA ARG A 226 34.23 2.72 12.35
C ARG A 226 33.77 1.43 11.65
N ARG A 227 34.44 0.31 11.92
CA ARG A 227 34.11 -1.03 11.44
C ARG A 227 34.28 -2.01 12.60
N ALA A 228 33.29 -2.86 12.80
CA ALA A 228 33.32 -3.97 13.73
C ALA A 228 32.89 -5.23 12.98
N GLU A 229 33.57 -6.34 13.25
CA GLU A 229 33.29 -7.65 12.65
C GLU A 229 32.92 -8.60 13.78
N ASN A 230 31.93 -9.48 13.54
CA ASN A 230 31.38 -10.39 14.54
C ASN A 230 31.00 -9.68 15.87
N CYS A 231 30.32 -8.55 15.76
CA CYS A 231 29.87 -7.77 16.91
C CYS A 231 28.55 -8.31 17.49
N TYR A 232 28.40 -8.17 18.81
CA TYR A 232 27.12 -8.35 19.49
C TYR A 232 26.40 -7.02 19.53
N ILE A 233 25.17 -6.98 19.01
CA ILE A 233 24.31 -5.80 19.01
C ILE A 233 23.45 -5.82 20.27
N LEU A 234 23.39 -4.69 20.98
CA LEU A 234 22.48 -4.49 22.10
C LEU A 234 21.43 -3.46 21.70
N THR A 235 20.17 -3.87 21.64
CA THR A 235 19.03 -2.96 21.47
C THR A 235 18.56 -2.52 22.86
N CYS A 236 18.63 -1.22 23.14
CA CYS A 236 18.20 -0.66 24.42
C CYS A 236 17.36 0.61 24.21
N ASN A 237 16.22 0.69 24.89
CA ASN A 237 15.34 1.88 24.93
C ASN A 237 15.42 2.61 26.30
N VAL A 238 16.60 2.57 26.93
CA VAL A 238 16.87 3.24 28.20
C VAL A 238 17.80 4.42 27.92
N SER A 239 17.46 5.60 28.42
CA SER A 239 18.33 6.76 28.25
C SER A 239 19.64 6.59 29.01
N LEU A 240 20.74 6.88 28.31
CA LEU A 240 22.10 6.96 28.85
C LEU A 240 22.56 8.42 28.97
N GLU A 241 21.64 9.38 28.80
CA GLU A 241 21.91 10.80 29.00
C GLU A 241 21.68 11.21 30.47
N TYR A 242 22.02 12.45 30.80
CA TYR A 242 21.72 13.04 32.10
C TYR A 242 20.21 13.28 32.23
N GLU A 243 19.56 12.48 33.07
CA GLU A 243 18.16 12.64 33.43
C GLU A 243 18.02 13.52 34.68
N LYS A 244 17.16 14.53 34.61
CA LYS A 244 16.67 15.23 35.82
C LYS A 244 15.59 14.38 36.48
N SER A 245 15.49 14.44 37.80
CA SER A 245 14.38 13.81 38.52
C SER A 245 13.04 14.42 38.11
N GLU A 246 12.02 13.58 37.95
CA GLU A 246 10.63 14.02 37.65
C GLU A 246 10.04 14.85 38.80
N ILE A 247 10.44 14.55 40.03
CA ILE A 247 10.16 15.36 41.21
C ILE A 247 11.13 16.54 41.25
N ASN A 248 10.66 17.72 41.66
CA ASN A 248 11.48 18.92 41.85
C ASN A 248 12.53 18.73 42.97
N ALA A 249 13.67 18.12 42.64
CA ALA A 249 14.83 18.03 43.51
C ALA A 249 15.76 19.23 43.26
N GLY A 250 15.87 20.11 44.25
CA GLY A 250 16.88 21.16 44.29
C GLY A 250 18.08 20.74 45.13
N PHE A 251 19.27 20.74 44.55
CA PHE A 251 20.50 20.50 45.30
C PHE A 251 20.95 21.79 45.99
N PHE A 252 21.04 21.76 47.32
CA PHE A 252 21.64 22.81 48.12
C PHE A 252 23.03 22.36 48.58
N TYR A 253 24.06 23.13 48.25
CA TYR A 253 25.45 22.89 48.66
C TYR A 253 26.03 24.16 49.28
N SER A 254 26.83 24.00 50.34
CA SER A 254 27.48 25.13 51.03
C SER A 254 28.95 25.29 50.64
N ASN A 255 29.61 24.19 50.28
CA ASN A 255 31.05 24.15 49.99
C ASN A 255 31.31 23.72 48.53
N ALA A 256 32.44 24.16 47.96
CA ALA A 256 32.84 23.79 46.59
C ALA A 256 33.04 22.26 46.43
N GLU A 257 33.67 21.61 47.41
CA GLU A 257 33.89 20.15 47.43
C GLU A 257 32.57 19.36 47.40
N GLN A 258 31.53 19.84 48.10
CA GLN A 258 30.21 19.20 48.09
C GLN A 258 29.57 19.26 46.70
N ARG A 259 29.74 20.37 45.98
CA ARG A 259 29.25 20.52 44.60
C ARG A 259 29.92 19.52 43.66
N GLU A 260 31.23 19.36 43.74
CA GLU A 260 31.96 18.39 42.92
C GLU A 260 31.58 16.95 43.26
N ALA A 261 31.41 16.63 44.55
CA ALA A 261 30.95 15.32 45.00
C ALA A 261 29.53 14.98 44.48
N MET A 262 28.61 15.95 44.44
CA MET A 262 27.26 15.77 43.87
C MET A 262 27.29 15.55 42.36
N VAL A 263 28.05 16.36 41.60
CA VAL A 263 28.21 16.15 40.14
C VAL A 263 28.84 14.78 39.84
N ALA A 264 29.77 14.32 40.67
CA ALA A 264 30.34 12.98 40.56
C ALA A 264 29.34 11.86 40.95
N ALA A 265 28.38 12.12 41.85
CA ALA A 265 27.33 11.18 42.21
C ALA A 265 26.24 11.05 41.13
N GLU A 266 25.86 12.16 40.50
CA GLU A 266 24.95 12.14 39.34
C GLU A 266 25.55 11.35 38.16
N ARG A 267 26.85 11.55 37.87
CA ARG A 267 27.57 10.76 36.86
C ARG A 267 27.65 9.27 37.23
N ARG A 268 27.95 8.96 38.51
CA ARG A 268 27.95 7.57 39.01
C ARG A 268 26.62 6.84 38.78
N SER A 269 25.47 7.54 38.83
CA SER A 269 24.17 6.92 38.49
C SER A 269 24.12 6.40 37.04
N VAL A 270 24.69 7.16 36.09
CA VAL A 270 24.82 6.75 34.69
C VAL A 270 25.86 5.62 34.56
N ASP A 271 27.01 5.75 35.23
CA ASP A 271 28.05 4.70 35.25
C ASP A 271 27.52 3.37 35.81
N GLU A 272 26.68 3.40 36.86
CA GLU A 272 26.00 2.23 37.42
C GLU A 272 24.97 1.62 36.47
N LYS A 273 24.22 2.43 35.71
CA LYS A 273 23.34 1.93 34.64
C LYS A 273 24.17 1.19 33.57
N VAL A 274 25.29 1.78 33.15
CA VAL A 274 26.22 1.17 32.17
C VAL A 274 26.86 -0.10 32.74
N GLN A 275 27.27 -0.11 34.01
CA GLN A 275 27.85 -1.29 34.65
C GLN A 275 26.82 -2.43 34.72
N LYS A 276 25.55 -2.16 35.05
CA LYS A 276 24.47 -3.17 35.02
C LYS A 276 24.26 -3.76 33.61
N ILE A 277 24.44 -2.97 32.55
CA ILE A 277 24.41 -3.43 31.15
C ILE A 277 25.63 -4.32 30.82
N ILE A 278 26.82 -3.96 31.31
CA ILE A 278 28.04 -4.78 31.15
C ILE A 278 27.94 -6.09 31.95
N ASP A 279 27.36 -6.06 33.15
CA ASP A 279 27.16 -7.24 33.98
C ASP A 279 26.08 -8.17 33.37
N LEU A 280 25.05 -7.61 32.72
CA LEU A 280 24.09 -8.37 31.90
C LEU A 280 24.77 -9.06 30.72
N LYS A 281 25.69 -8.38 30.03
CA LYS A 281 26.52 -8.97 28.96
C LYS A 281 27.36 -10.14 29.48
N ASN A 282 27.92 -10.03 30.68
CA ASN A 282 28.74 -11.09 31.30
C ASN A 282 27.91 -12.25 31.88
N LYS A 283 26.65 -12.03 32.27
CA LYS A 283 25.73 -13.07 32.76
C LYS A 283 25.05 -13.89 31.66
N ARG A 284 25.26 -13.56 30.37
CA ARG A 284 24.74 -14.34 29.23
C ARG A 284 25.83 -15.17 28.55
N ALA A 285 26.35 -16.13 29.30
CA ALA A 285 26.92 -17.36 28.75
C ALA A 285 26.26 -18.53 29.49
N GLN A 286 25.48 -19.34 28.75
CA GLN A 286 24.48 -20.31 29.24
C GLN A 286 23.16 -19.66 29.73
N LEU A 287 22.07 -20.44 29.61
CA LEU A 287 20.65 -20.05 29.82
C LEU A 287 20.07 -19.04 28.80
N GLY A 288 19.70 -19.57 27.63
CA GLY A 288 18.99 -18.83 26.58
C GLY A 288 18.42 -19.69 25.45
N VAL A 289 18.22 -20.99 25.66
CA VAL A 289 17.78 -21.95 24.61
C VAL A 289 16.48 -22.69 24.99
N GLU A 290 16.23 -22.95 26.28
CA GLU A 290 15.03 -23.72 26.70
C GLU A 290 13.74 -22.87 26.75
N ALA A 291 13.80 -21.63 27.24
CA ALA A 291 12.62 -20.77 27.39
C ALA A 291 11.97 -20.30 26.06
N PHE A 292 12.61 -20.54 24.91
CA PHE A 292 12.05 -20.27 23.58
C PHE A 292 11.50 -21.55 22.90
N ALA A 293 11.86 -22.73 23.40
CA ALA A 293 11.37 -24.01 22.88
C ALA A 293 9.97 -24.35 23.40
N ASP A 294 9.68 -24.05 24.67
CA ASP A 294 8.37 -24.36 25.28
C ASP A 294 7.21 -23.47 24.78
N ALA A 295 7.50 -22.37 24.07
CA ALA A 295 6.48 -21.47 23.52
C ALA A 295 5.91 -21.93 22.15
N LEU A 296 6.52 -22.94 21.50
CA LEU A 296 6.20 -23.34 20.12
C LEU A 296 5.33 -24.62 20.00
N LEU A 297 4.86 -25.19 21.11
CA LEU A 297 4.16 -26.50 21.14
C LEU A 297 2.64 -26.43 21.37
N VAL A 298 1.96 -25.46 20.76
CA VAL A 298 0.48 -25.34 20.78
C VAL A 298 -0.17 -25.68 19.43
N VAL A 299 0.45 -25.33 18.29
CA VAL A 299 -0.17 -25.46 16.96
C VAL A 299 -0.17 -26.89 16.38
N PRO A 300 0.90 -27.73 16.50
CA PRO A 300 0.92 -29.05 15.86
C PRO A 300 -0.13 -30.04 16.39
N LYS A 301 -0.55 -29.89 17.66
CA LYS A 301 -1.55 -30.78 18.28
C LYS A 301 -2.96 -30.62 17.70
N ILE A 302 -3.28 -29.48 17.09
CA ILE A 302 -4.60 -29.21 16.49
C ILE A 302 -4.69 -29.71 15.04
N LEU A 303 -3.54 -29.82 14.36
CA LEU A 303 -3.47 -30.35 12.98
C LEU A 303 -3.50 -31.89 12.92
N ALA A 304 -3.07 -32.57 13.98
CA ALA A 304 -3.08 -34.04 14.07
C ALA A 304 -4.48 -34.65 14.28
N GLU A 305 -5.44 -33.92 14.86
CA GLU A 305 -6.84 -34.41 15.01
C GLU A 305 -7.66 -34.33 13.72
N ASN A 306 -7.28 -33.45 12.78
CA ASN A 306 -8.05 -33.18 11.55
C ASN A 306 -7.56 -33.95 10.31
N SER A 307 -6.42 -34.65 10.40
CA SER A 307 -5.75 -35.34 9.28
C SER A 307 -6.02 -36.86 9.25
N GLY A 308 -7.20 -37.27 9.72
CA GLY A 308 -7.70 -38.63 9.52
C GLY A 308 -8.31 -38.84 8.13
N LEU A 309 -7.49 -39.09 7.10
CA LEU A 309 -7.76 -40.05 6.00
C LEU A 309 -6.62 -40.11 4.95
N ASP A 310 -6.60 -41.22 4.20
CA ASP A 310 -5.48 -41.70 3.38
C ASP A 310 -5.26 -40.94 2.05
N THR A 311 -3.98 -40.72 1.73
CA THR A 311 -3.47 -39.84 0.67
C THR A 311 -3.34 -40.49 -0.72
N GLN A 312 -3.71 -41.76 -0.91
CA GLN A 312 -3.52 -42.46 -2.20
C GLN A 312 -4.77 -42.63 -3.06
N THR A 313 -5.98 -42.42 -2.52
CA THR A 313 -7.24 -42.71 -3.24
C THR A 313 -7.80 -41.54 -4.06
N VAL A 314 -7.38 -40.30 -3.79
CA VAL A 314 -7.93 -39.09 -4.46
C VAL A 314 -7.19 -38.76 -5.77
N SER A 315 -5.87 -38.89 -5.80
CA SER A 315 -5.04 -38.51 -6.95
C SER A 315 -5.37 -39.29 -8.23
N TYR A 316 -5.72 -40.57 -8.10
CA TYR A 316 -5.98 -41.45 -9.25
C TYR A 316 -7.27 -41.14 -10.04
N LYS A 317 -8.20 -40.34 -9.50
CA LYS A 317 -9.46 -39.99 -10.18
C LYS A 317 -9.40 -38.70 -10.99
N ILE A 318 -8.37 -37.88 -10.82
CA ILE A 318 -8.24 -36.59 -11.50
C ILE A 318 -7.50 -36.74 -12.83
N ASP A 319 -6.50 -37.62 -12.89
CA ASP A 319 -5.72 -37.90 -14.11
C ASP A 319 -6.57 -38.40 -15.30
N CYS A 320 -7.66 -39.15 -15.04
CA CYS A 320 -8.39 -39.86 -16.09
C CYS A 320 -9.55 -39.11 -16.76
N SER A 321 -9.85 -37.85 -16.40
CA SER A 321 -11.11 -37.20 -16.84
C SER A 321 -11.02 -35.76 -17.37
N PHE A 322 -9.85 -35.30 -17.84
CA PHE A 322 -9.76 -34.10 -18.69
C PHE A 322 -8.72 -34.23 -19.82
N GLN A 323 -8.49 -35.48 -20.27
CA GLN A 323 -7.38 -35.86 -21.14
C GLN A 323 -7.76 -36.07 -22.62
N GLY A 324 -9.05 -35.98 -22.96
CA GLY A 324 -9.48 -35.43 -24.26
C GLY A 324 -9.73 -33.96 -24.03
N GLU A 325 -8.87 -33.07 -24.52
CA GLU A 325 -8.34 -31.85 -23.86
C GLU A 325 -9.35 -30.66 -23.75
N HIS A 326 -10.64 -30.93 -23.92
CA HIS A 326 -11.57 -30.24 -24.85
C HIS A 326 -11.26 -28.76 -25.21
N ASP A 327 -10.39 -28.48 -26.18
CA ASP A 327 -9.38 -29.39 -26.77
C ASP A 327 -8.00 -28.70 -26.91
N LYS A 328 -7.71 -27.74 -25.99
CA LYS A 328 -6.36 -27.13 -25.78
C LYS A 328 -6.24 -26.07 -24.65
N GLY A 329 -7.31 -25.63 -23.97
CA GLY A 329 -7.23 -24.83 -22.71
C GLY A 329 -6.53 -23.44 -22.69
N ASN A 330 -6.04 -22.90 -23.81
CA ASN A 330 -5.19 -21.69 -23.81
C ASN A 330 -5.90 -20.38 -23.42
N VAL A 331 -5.18 -19.49 -22.73
CA VAL A 331 -5.65 -18.16 -22.31
C VAL A 331 -5.25 -17.12 -23.36
N VAL A 332 -6.18 -16.24 -23.75
CA VAL A 332 -5.94 -15.22 -24.79
C VAL A 332 -6.03 -13.82 -24.19
N GLY A 333 -4.94 -13.07 -24.29
CA GLY A 333 -4.81 -11.63 -24.06
C GLY A 333 -4.47 -10.88 -25.35
N LEU A 334 -4.00 -9.64 -25.24
CA LEU A 334 -3.83 -8.71 -26.35
C LEU A 334 -2.46 -8.02 -26.33
N ASN A 335 -1.74 -8.02 -27.46
CA ASN A 335 -0.45 -7.37 -27.58
C ASN A 335 -0.60 -5.87 -27.90
N LEU A 336 -0.14 -5.01 -27.00
CA LEU A 336 -0.24 -3.54 -27.14
C LEU A 336 0.80 -2.91 -28.10
N HIS A 337 1.61 -3.73 -28.80
CA HIS A 337 2.47 -3.28 -29.91
C HIS A 337 1.97 -3.70 -31.30
N THR A 338 1.31 -4.85 -31.42
CA THR A 338 0.85 -5.40 -32.72
C THR A 338 -0.68 -5.43 -32.88
N GLY A 339 -1.44 -5.34 -31.80
CA GLY A 339 -2.91 -5.46 -31.81
C GLY A 339 -3.43 -6.90 -31.94
N GLU A 340 -2.54 -7.89 -31.95
CA GLU A 340 -2.89 -9.31 -32.12
C GLU A 340 -3.13 -10.02 -30.77
N PRO A 341 -3.91 -11.11 -30.76
CA PRO A 341 -4.09 -11.96 -29.59
C PRO A 341 -2.79 -12.71 -29.24
N ILE A 342 -2.40 -12.68 -27.96
CA ILE A 342 -1.21 -13.35 -27.38
C ILE A 342 -1.57 -14.04 -26.06
N ASP A 343 -0.81 -15.05 -25.63
CA ASP A 343 -1.02 -15.64 -24.30
C ASP A 343 -0.33 -14.80 -23.20
N PRO A 344 -1.05 -14.26 -22.20
CA PRO A 344 -0.44 -13.51 -21.09
C PRO A 344 0.50 -14.35 -20.23
N GLN A 345 0.33 -15.67 -20.18
CA GLN A 345 1.18 -16.57 -19.39
C GLN A 345 2.57 -16.70 -20.02
N MET A 346 2.67 -16.74 -21.35
CA MET A 346 3.95 -16.83 -22.06
C MET A 346 4.75 -15.52 -22.03
N GLU A 347 4.07 -14.36 -22.11
CA GLU A 347 4.70 -13.03 -21.96
C GLU A 347 4.92 -12.65 -20.48
N GLY A 348 4.36 -13.41 -19.55
CA GLY A 348 4.61 -13.27 -18.12
C GLY A 348 3.96 -12.05 -17.47
N ILE A 349 2.77 -11.65 -17.92
CA ILE A 349 2.08 -10.47 -17.41
C ILE A 349 1.04 -10.90 -16.36
N PHE A 350 1.41 -10.73 -15.09
CA PHE A 350 0.56 -11.07 -13.94
C PHE A 350 0.17 -9.82 -13.16
N ASP A 351 -1.09 -9.78 -12.70
CA ASP A 351 -1.66 -8.67 -11.93
C ASP A 351 -2.34 -9.23 -10.67
N ASN A 352 -2.35 -8.46 -9.58
CA ASN A 352 -2.76 -8.96 -8.27
C ASN A 352 -4.29 -9.12 -8.18
N TYR A 353 -4.75 -10.34 -7.93
CA TYR A 353 -6.18 -10.65 -7.75
C TYR A 353 -6.85 -9.79 -6.68
N SER A 354 -6.16 -9.47 -5.57
CA SER A 354 -6.70 -8.61 -4.50
C SER A 354 -6.99 -7.19 -5.00
N VAL A 355 -6.10 -6.64 -5.84
CA VAL A 355 -6.29 -5.32 -6.48
C VAL A 355 -7.50 -5.37 -7.42
N LYS A 356 -7.57 -6.36 -8.32
CA LYS A 356 -8.72 -6.52 -9.25
C LYS A 356 -10.06 -6.67 -8.53
N ARG A 357 -10.12 -7.56 -7.54
CA ARG A 357 -11.31 -7.83 -6.71
C ARG A 357 -11.78 -6.56 -6.00
N GLN A 358 -10.85 -5.79 -5.43
CA GLN A 358 -11.18 -4.56 -4.73
C GLN A 358 -11.67 -3.46 -5.68
N ILE A 359 -11.03 -3.25 -6.85
CA ILE A 359 -11.49 -2.28 -7.87
C ILE A 359 -12.92 -2.60 -8.33
N ILE A 360 -13.21 -3.88 -8.59
CA ILE A 360 -14.54 -4.33 -9.03
C ILE A 360 -15.58 -4.20 -7.89
N ASN A 361 -15.17 -4.27 -6.62
CA ASN A 361 -16.08 -4.12 -5.49
C ASN A 361 -16.32 -2.65 -5.11
N SER A 362 -15.28 -1.81 -5.09
CA SER A 362 -15.32 -0.41 -4.64
C SER A 362 -15.86 0.53 -5.73
N GLY A 363 -15.42 0.35 -6.99
CA GLY A 363 -15.76 1.23 -8.11
C GLY A 363 -17.28 1.36 -8.36
N PRO A 364 -18.02 0.25 -8.55
CA PRO A 364 -19.46 0.31 -8.81
C PRO A 364 -20.28 0.81 -7.61
N VAL A 365 -19.83 0.59 -6.37
CA VAL A 365 -20.53 1.08 -5.17
C VAL A 365 -20.53 2.61 -5.14
N ILE A 366 -19.38 3.23 -5.41
CA ILE A 366 -19.25 4.69 -5.35
C ILE A 366 -19.78 5.35 -6.64
N ALA A 367 -19.65 4.68 -7.80
CA ALA A 367 -20.39 5.08 -9.00
C ALA A 367 -21.91 5.08 -8.75
N SER A 368 -22.44 4.05 -8.08
CA SER A 368 -23.87 3.96 -7.76
C SER A 368 -24.31 5.03 -6.77
N GLN A 369 -23.52 5.30 -5.73
CA GLN A 369 -23.80 6.40 -4.79
C GLN A 369 -23.85 7.76 -5.49
N LEU A 370 -22.92 8.01 -6.42
CA LEU A 370 -22.86 9.25 -7.21
C LEU A 370 -24.01 9.40 -8.22
N LEU A 371 -24.48 8.30 -8.84
CA LEU A 371 -25.65 8.30 -9.73
C LEU A 371 -26.99 8.50 -9.00
N LEU A 372 -27.04 8.19 -7.70
CA LEU A 372 -28.22 8.40 -6.85
C LEU A 372 -28.27 9.80 -6.21
N VAL A 373 -27.27 10.67 -6.44
CA VAL A 373 -27.30 12.07 -5.98
C VAL A 373 -28.27 12.89 -6.83
N ASP A 374 -29.42 13.23 -6.24
CA ASP A 374 -30.45 14.07 -6.87
C ASP A 374 -30.10 15.57 -6.77
N GLU A 375 -29.67 16.04 -5.60
CA GLU A 375 -29.29 17.44 -5.37
C GLU A 375 -27.89 17.54 -4.73
N VAL A 376 -27.04 18.41 -5.27
CA VAL A 376 -25.81 18.85 -4.60
C VAL A 376 -26.10 20.19 -3.93
N ILE A 377 -26.08 20.21 -2.60
CA ILE A 377 -26.41 21.37 -1.77
C ILE A 377 -25.13 21.90 -1.11
N ARG A 378 -24.84 23.19 -1.30
CA ARG A 378 -23.77 23.89 -0.58
C ARG A 378 -24.39 24.85 0.44
N ALA A 379 -24.18 24.58 1.72
CA ALA A 379 -24.67 25.41 2.82
C ALA A 379 -23.63 25.47 3.96
N GLY A 380 -23.36 26.67 4.48
CA GLY A 380 -22.42 26.89 5.58
C GLY A 380 -22.51 28.30 6.15
N ARG A 381 -22.13 28.49 7.42
CA ARG A 381 -22.31 29.77 8.15
C ARG A 381 -21.60 30.97 7.51
N ASN A 382 -20.47 30.76 6.81
CA ASN A 382 -19.65 31.82 6.21
C ASN A 382 -19.55 31.70 4.68
N MET A 383 -20.66 31.45 3.98
CA MET A 383 -20.70 31.56 2.51
C MET A 383 -20.76 33.05 2.11
N ARG A 384 -19.59 33.72 2.03
CA ARG A 384 -19.49 34.99 1.31
C ARG A 384 -19.75 34.72 -0.18
N LYS A 385 -20.58 35.55 -0.82
CA LYS A 385 -20.71 35.53 -2.28
C LYS A 385 -19.32 35.77 -2.91
N PRO A 386 -18.91 35.01 -3.94
CA PRO A 386 -17.88 35.51 -4.85
C PRO A 386 -18.42 36.80 -5.50
N ASN A 387 -17.56 37.81 -5.58
CA ASN A 387 -17.84 39.06 -6.30
C ASN A 387 -17.77 38.83 -7.81
#